data_AF-A0A3P7M406-F1
#
_entry.id   AF-A0A3P7M406-F1
#
_cell.length_a   1.000
_cell.length_b   1.000
_cell.length_c   1.000
_cell.angle_alpha   90.00
_cell.angle_beta   90.00
_cell.angle_gamma   90.00
#
_symmetry.space_group_name_H-M   'P 1'
#
loop_
_entity.id
_entity.type
_entity.pdbx_description
1 polymer ?
#
loop_
_entity_poly.entity_id
_entity_poly.type
_entity_poly.pdbx_seq_one_letter_code
_entity_poly.pdbx_strand_id
1 'polypeptide(L)'
;MSFENCHGDVSCTSNGTIVSSFGLSEQVSVSNSAPEDCQLPVINISADWTKQLYNHTRSLNSEFIGMGLQPFLIFGLKDHSMATVQYNLLISSCLGLFERQIRTIRALEVAEDSLRRVTGDLEHSRKMNRRLQGDLAAANIVNNQNRERERRLEAEKTAVNAQLRSAKDTVSSIYLKWCSPCYPD
;
A
#
# COMPACT_ATOMS: atom_id res chain seq x y z
N MET A 1 24.07 25.29 18.49
CA MET A 1 22.80 24.69 18.03
C MET A 1 21.88 24.61 19.22
N SER A 2 20.93 25.54 19.32
CA SER A 2 19.76 25.46 20.22
C SER A 2 18.69 26.38 19.63
N PHE A 3 17.54 25.83 19.26
CA PHE A 3 16.32 26.60 19.07
C PHE A 3 15.23 25.91 19.89
N GLU A 4 14.73 26.65 20.88
CA GLU A 4 13.60 26.29 21.73
C GLU A 4 12.31 26.36 20.91
N ASN A 5 11.51 25.30 20.97
CA ASN A 5 10.15 25.27 20.45
C ASN A 5 9.18 25.53 21.61
N CYS A 6 8.47 26.66 21.58
CA CYS A 6 7.35 26.92 22.47
C CYS A 6 6.07 26.35 21.84
N HIS A 7 5.44 25.41 22.54
CA HIS A 7 4.10 24.89 22.26
C HIS A 7 3.03 25.92 22.65
N GLY A 8 2.08 26.17 21.75
CA GLY A 8 0.82 26.85 22.05
C GLY A 8 -0.35 25.93 21.72
N ASP A 9 -0.99 25.42 22.76
CA ASP A 9 -2.27 24.69 22.69
C ASP A 9 -3.42 25.66 22.40
N VAL A 10 -4.25 25.34 21.41
CA VAL A 10 -5.58 25.96 21.24
C VAL A 10 -6.60 24.86 20.99
N SER A 11 -7.39 24.58 22.02
CA SER A 11 -8.60 23.77 21.97
C SER A 11 -9.79 24.70 21.71
N CYS A 12 -10.58 24.43 20.69
CA CYS A 12 -11.85 25.11 20.45
C CYS A 12 -12.99 24.09 20.36
N THR A 13 -13.74 23.99 21.45
CA THR A 13 -15.10 23.45 21.50
C THR A 13 -16.08 24.46 20.88
N SER A 14 -17.03 23.99 20.07
CA SER A 14 -18.17 24.79 19.62
C SER A 14 -19.42 23.91 19.59
N ASN A 15 -20.26 24.08 20.62
CA ASN A 15 -21.67 23.72 20.62
C ASN A 15 -22.45 24.94 20.11
N GLY A 16 -23.40 24.72 19.19
CA GLY A 16 -24.23 25.81 18.67
C GLY A 16 -25.40 25.34 17.83
N THR A 17 -26.39 24.73 18.47
CA THR A 17 -27.75 24.59 17.93
C THR A 17 -28.45 25.95 18.06
N ILE A 18 -28.78 26.61 16.95
CA ILE A 18 -29.78 27.68 16.94
C ILE A 18 -30.74 27.49 15.77
N VAL A 19 -31.98 27.25 16.16
CA VAL A 19 -33.23 27.28 15.42
C VAL A 19 -33.38 28.64 14.71
N SER A 20 -33.67 28.63 13.42
CA SER A 20 -34.25 29.79 12.73
C SER A 20 -35.69 29.46 12.34
N SER A 21 -36.61 29.99 13.13
CA SER A 21 -38.02 30.14 12.78
C SER A 21 -38.18 31.34 11.87
N PHE A 22 -38.62 31.13 10.64
CA PHE A 22 -39.30 32.16 9.86
C PHE A 22 -40.69 31.64 9.53
N GLY A 23 -41.66 32.13 10.31
CA GLY A 23 -43.07 31.98 10.00
C GLY A 23 -43.45 32.91 8.87
N LEU A 24 -44.09 32.35 7.85
CA LEU A 24 -45.06 33.06 7.02
C LEU A 24 -46.30 32.18 6.95
N SER A 25 -47.30 32.61 7.70
CA SER A 25 -48.67 32.14 7.64
C SER A 25 -49.31 32.73 6.40
N GLU A 26 -49.59 31.88 5.41
CA GLU A 26 -50.52 32.23 4.35
C GLU A 26 -51.51 31.07 4.21
N GLN A 27 -52.69 31.25 4.79
CA GLN A 27 -53.84 30.41 4.53
C GLN A 27 -54.29 30.70 3.10
N VAL A 28 -54.01 29.79 2.18
CA VAL A 28 -54.60 29.79 0.84
C VAL A 28 -55.57 28.62 0.73
N SER A 29 -56.79 28.99 0.38
CA SER A 29 -58.00 28.22 0.22
C SER A 29 -57.78 26.92 -0.56
N VAL A 30 -58.27 25.81 0.00
CA VAL A 30 -58.42 24.53 -0.71
C VAL A 30 -59.45 24.72 -1.83
N SER A 31 -59.01 24.57 -3.08
CA SER A 31 -59.90 24.39 -4.22
C SER A 31 -59.47 23.13 -4.98
N ASN A 32 -60.38 22.17 -5.01
CA ASN A 32 -60.20 20.86 -5.63
C ASN A 32 -60.09 20.98 -7.16
N SER A 33 -58.96 20.56 -7.73
CA SER A 33 -58.91 20.07 -9.12
C SER A 33 -57.75 19.07 -9.28
N ALA A 34 -57.96 18.07 -10.14
CA ALA A 34 -57.23 16.81 -10.30
C ALA A 34 -55.70 16.94 -10.51
N PRO A 35 -54.90 15.89 -10.27
CA PRO A 35 -53.46 15.94 -10.52
C PRO A 35 -53.22 15.93 -12.03
N GLU A 36 -52.95 17.11 -12.60
CA GLU A 36 -52.27 17.20 -13.87
C GLU A 36 -50.86 16.62 -13.70
N ASP A 37 -50.51 15.68 -14.58
CA ASP A 37 -49.20 15.07 -14.67
C ASP A 37 -48.11 16.13 -14.51
N CYS A 38 -47.31 16.05 -13.44
CA CYS A 38 -46.17 16.93 -13.21
C CYS A 38 -45.09 16.63 -14.26
N GLN A 39 -45.26 17.16 -15.47
CA GLN A 39 -44.16 17.32 -16.39
C GLN A 39 -43.24 18.41 -15.84
N LEU A 40 -42.06 17.99 -15.38
CA LEU A 40 -40.96 18.88 -15.04
C LEU A 40 -40.76 19.88 -16.19
N PRO A 41 -40.70 21.20 -15.92
CA PRO A 41 -40.51 22.18 -16.98
C PRO A 41 -39.17 21.92 -17.67
N VAL A 42 -39.24 21.49 -18.92
CA VAL A 42 -38.06 21.35 -19.78
C VAL A 42 -37.68 22.76 -20.23
N ILE A 43 -36.77 23.39 -19.48
CA ILE A 43 -36.23 24.69 -19.84
C ILE A 43 -35.29 24.50 -21.04
N ASN A 44 -35.82 24.74 -22.24
CA ASN A 44 -35.06 24.77 -23.47
C ASN A 44 -34.53 26.19 -23.69
N ILE A 45 -33.26 26.43 -23.33
CA ILE A 45 -32.60 27.70 -23.64
C ILE A 45 -32.08 27.63 -25.08
N SER A 46 -32.62 28.47 -25.96
CA SER A 46 -32.04 28.69 -27.28
C SER A 46 -30.82 29.60 -27.13
N ALA A 47 -29.62 29.05 -27.21
CA ALA A 47 -28.39 29.83 -27.18
C ALA A 47 -28.04 30.33 -28.59
N ASP A 48 -27.66 31.60 -28.71
CA ASP A 48 -27.00 32.11 -29.92
C ASP A 48 -25.52 31.70 -29.85
N TRP A 49 -25.16 30.74 -30.70
CA TRP A 49 -23.90 30.03 -30.61
C TRP A 49 -22.80 30.75 -31.37
N THR A 50 -21.88 31.40 -30.66
CA THR A 50 -20.55 31.61 -31.22
C THR A 50 -19.92 30.25 -31.53
N LYS A 51 -19.29 30.09 -32.72
CA LYS A 51 -18.74 28.80 -33.19
C LYS A 51 -17.84 28.10 -32.16
N GLN A 52 -17.11 28.86 -31.33
CA GLN A 52 -16.27 28.30 -30.28
C GLN A 52 -17.06 27.60 -29.17
N LEU A 53 -18.09 28.25 -28.62
CA LEU A 53 -18.90 27.65 -27.55
C LEU A 53 -19.58 26.37 -28.04
N TYR A 54 -20.14 26.40 -29.26
CA TYR A 54 -20.74 25.22 -29.88
C TYR A 54 -19.76 24.04 -30.00
N ASN A 55 -18.55 24.31 -30.51
CA ASN A 55 -17.54 23.26 -30.66
C ASN A 55 -17.10 22.69 -29.30
N HIS A 56 -16.93 23.53 -28.28
CA HIS A 56 -16.58 23.08 -26.93
C HIS A 56 -17.70 22.26 -26.29
N THR A 57 -18.96 22.72 -26.37
CA THR A 57 -20.10 21.98 -25.81
C THR A 57 -20.32 20.66 -26.55
N ARG A 58 -20.10 20.63 -27.87
CA ARG A 58 -20.15 19.40 -28.66
C ARG A 58 -19.04 18.42 -28.27
N SER A 59 -17.81 18.91 -28.09
CA SER A 59 -16.69 18.09 -27.60
C SER A 59 -16.99 17.50 -26.22
N LEU A 60 -17.44 18.35 -25.28
CA LEU A 60 -17.81 17.93 -23.94
C LEU A 60 -18.91 16.85 -23.94
N ASN A 61 -19.94 17.04 -24.76
CA ASN A 61 -20.99 16.04 -24.94
C ASN A 61 -20.45 14.71 -25.48
N SER A 62 -19.51 14.75 -26.43
CA SER A 62 -18.88 13.54 -26.95
C SER A 62 -18.00 12.83 -25.91
N GLU A 63 -17.29 13.57 -25.07
CA GLU A 63 -16.52 13.01 -23.95
C GLU A 63 -17.44 12.35 -22.92
N PHE A 64 -18.56 12.99 -22.59
CA PHE A 64 -19.54 12.44 -21.66
C PHE A 64 -20.11 11.11 -22.17
N ILE A 65 -20.46 11.03 -23.46
CA ILE A 65 -20.87 9.78 -24.11
C ILE A 65 -19.75 8.74 -24.04
N GLY A 66 -18.51 9.13 -24.35
CA GLY A 66 -17.34 8.24 -24.27
C GLY A 66 -17.08 7.69 -22.86
N MET A 67 -17.49 8.43 -21.83
CA MET A 67 -17.45 8.00 -20.42
C MET A 67 -18.67 7.14 -20.00
N GLY A 68 -19.63 6.93 -20.90
CA GLY A 68 -20.87 6.18 -20.66
C GLY A 68 -22.00 7.00 -20.05
N LEU A 69 -21.93 8.34 -20.08
CA LEU A 69 -22.98 9.23 -19.60
C LEU A 69 -23.98 9.55 -20.73
N GLN A 70 -25.20 9.93 -20.36
CA GLN A 70 -26.22 10.29 -21.34
C GLN A 70 -25.84 11.59 -22.08
N PRO A 71 -26.09 11.66 -23.40
CA PRO A 71 -25.90 12.89 -24.14
C PRO A 71 -26.87 13.96 -23.65
N PHE A 72 -26.36 15.16 -23.40
CA PHE A 72 -27.15 16.32 -22.98
C PHE A 72 -27.43 17.29 -24.14
N LEU A 73 -26.78 17.13 -25.29
CA LEU A 73 -27.12 17.85 -26.51
C LEU A 73 -28.10 17.06 -27.37
N ILE A 74 -29.19 17.70 -27.77
CA ILE A 74 -30.13 17.20 -28.78
C ILE A 74 -30.02 18.07 -30.02
N PHE A 75 -29.76 17.43 -31.16
CA PHE A 75 -29.74 18.10 -32.46
C PHE A 75 -31.13 18.05 -33.09
N GLY A 76 -31.59 19.18 -33.64
CA GLY A 76 -32.84 19.21 -34.39
C GLY A 76 -32.80 18.28 -35.60
N LEU A 77 -33.92 17.60 -35.87
CA LEU A 77 -34.06 16.68 -37.02
C LEU A 77 -33.96 17.40 -38.38
N LYS A 78 -34.34 18.68 -38.43
CA LYS A 78 -34.37 19.48 -39.67
C LYS A 78 -33.14 20.36 -39.87
N ASP A 79 -32.49 20.78 -38.78
CA ASP A 79 -31.30 21.63 -38.80
C ASP A 79 -30.27 21.12 -37.80
N HIS A 80 -29.24 20.44 -38.30
CA HIS A 80 -28.10 19.99 -37.49
C HIS A 80 -27.19 21.15 -37.03
N SER A 81 -27.47 22.37 -37.47
CA SER A 81 -26.82 23.61 -37.03
C SER A 81 -27.40 24.15 -35.73
N MET A 82 -28.58 23.67 -35.31
CA MET A 82 -29.28 24.08 -34.10
C MET A 82 -29.29 22.92 -33.09
N ALA A 83 -28.67 23.13 -31.94
CA ALA A 83 -28.62 22.17 -30.85
C ALA A 83 -29.27 22.76 -29.59
N THR A 84 -30.11 21.96 -28.93
CA THR A 84 -30.70 22.29 -27.63
C THR A 84 -29.96 21.54 -26.54
N VAL A 85 -29.63 22.24 -25.46
CA VAL A 85 -29.02 21.66 -24.26
C VAL A 85 -30.13 21.22 -23.31
N GLN A 86 -30.17 19.92 -22.99
CA GLN A 86 -30.97 19.42 -21.88
C GLN A 86 -30.23 19.65 -20.57
N TYR A 87 -30.56 20.75 -19.89
CA TYR A 87 -29.89 21.16 -18.64
C TYR A 87 -29.91 20.10 -17.55
N ASN A 88 -31.03 19.40 -17.36
CA ASN A 88 -31.13 18.35 -16.34
C ASN A 88 -30.17 17.19 -16.62
N LEU A 89 -29.99 16.81 -17.89
CA LEU A 89 -29.02 15.77 -18.28
C LEU A 89 -27.58 16.24 -18.13
N LEU A 90 -27.30 17.50 -18.48
CA LEU A 90 -25.98 18.10 -18.29
C LEU A 90 -25.60 18.09 -16.81
N ILE A 91 -26.48 18.59 -15.94
CA ILE A 91 -26.26 18.62 -14.49
C ILE A 91 -26.07 17.21 -13.94
N SER A 92 -26.95 16.27 -14.32
CA SER A 92 -26.85 14.88 -13.86
C SER A 92 -25.55 14.21 -14.28
N SER A 93 -25.10 14.48 -15.51
CA SER A 93 -23.83 13.95 -16.03
C SER A 93 -22.62 14.54 -15.29
N CYS A 94 -22.64 15.85 -15.03
CA CYS A 94 -21.61 16.52 -14.22
C CYS A 94 -21.54 15.95 -12.79
N LEU A 95 -22.69 15.75 -12.15
CA LEU A 95 -22.76 15.14 -10.81
C LEU A 95 -22.19 13.72 -10.81
N GLY A 96 -22.59 12.89 -11.78
CA GLY A 96 -22.06 11.53 -11.93
C GLY A 96 -20.55 11.51 -12.15
N LEU A 97 -20.01 12.48 -12.91
CA LEU A 97 -18.57 12.65 -13.09
C LEU A 97 -17.87 13.02 -11.79
N PHE A 98 -18.39 14.00 -11.04
CA PHE A 98 -17.81 14.39 -9.75
C PHE A 98 -17.81 13.25 -8.74
N GLU A 99 -18.90 12.49 -8.63
CA GLU A 99 -18.96 11.33 -7.76
C GLU A 99 -17.93 10.26 -8.14
N ARG A 100 -17.76 10.01 -9.45
CA ARG A 100 -16.76 9.07 -9.95
C ARG A 100 -15.34 9.54 -9.59
N GLN A 101 -15.06 10.84 -9.72
CA GLN A 101 -13.78 11.41 -9.34
C GLN A 101 -13.53 11.29 -7.83
N ILE A 102 -14.51 11.60 -6.99
CA ILE A 102 -14.42 11.42 -5.54
C ILE A 102 -14.14 9.96 -5.17
N ARG A 103 -14.84 9.00 -5.79
CA ARG A 103 -14.59 7.57 -5.57
C ARG A 103 -13.17 7.17 -5.98
N THR A 104 -12.67 7.71 -7.08
CA THR A 104 -11.31 7.45 -7.58
C THR A 104 -10.25 7.99 -6.61
N ILE A 105 -10.44 9.21 -6.08
CA ILE A 105 -9.54 9.82 -5.08
C ILE A 105 -9.51 8.96 -3.81
N ARG A 106 -10.67 8.55 -3.28
CA ARG A 106 -10.73 7.67 -2.10
C ARG A 106 -10.03 6.33 -2.32
N ALA A 107 -10.18 5.74 -3.51
CA ALA A 107 -9.48 4.50 -3.85
C ALA A 107 -7.96 4.69 -3.90
N LEU A 108 -7.50 5.85 -4.40
CA LEU A 108 -6.08 6.22 -4.43
C LEU A 108 -5.52 6.37 -3.01
N GLU A 109 -6.24 7.04 -2.10
CA GLU A 109 -5.84 7.18 -0.68
C GLU A 109 -5.65 5.80 -0.01
N VAL A 110 -6.59 4.87 -0.22
CA VAL A 110 -6.49 3.50 0.30
C VAL A 110 -5.28 2.77 -0.28
N ALA A 111 -5.02 2.93 -1.58
CA ALA A 111 -3.87 2.32 -2.23
C ALA A 111 -2.55 2.89 -1.69
N GLU A 112 -2.48 4.19 -1.43
CA GLU A 112 -1.30 4.84 -0.84
C GLU A 112 -1.03 4.34 0.58
N ASP A 113 -2.06 4.22 1.42
CA ASP A 113 -1.93 3.67 2.77
C ASP A 113 -1.47 2.20 2.74
N SER A 114 -1.95 1.41 1.77
CA SER A 114 -1.47 0.05 1.55
C SER A 114 0.01 0.04 1.16
N LEU A 115 0.42 0.92 0.25
CA LEU A 115 1.81 1.03 -0.19
C LEU A 115 2.73 1.43 0.97
N ARG A 116 2.29 2.36 1.82
CA ARG A 116 3.03 2.80 3.01
C ARG A 116 3.26 1.62 3.98
N ARG A 117 2.24 0.80 4.22
CA ARG A 117 2.36 -0.41 5.06
C ARG A 117 3.34 -1.43 4.47
N VAL A 118 3.18 -1.78 3.19
CA VAL A 118 4.08 -2.74 2.50
C VAL A 118 5.52 -2.24 2.48
N THR A 119 5.73 -0.93 2.35
CA THR A 119 7.06 -0.32 2.40
C THR A 119 7.69 -0.49 3.79
N GLY A 120 6.90 -0.31 4.86
CA GLY A 120 7.35 -0.58 6.23
C GLY A 120 7.73 -2.04 6.46
N ASP A 121 6.90 -2.98 5.98
CA ASP A 121 7.17 -4.42 6.09
C ASP A 121 8.44 -4.82 5.34
N LEU A 122 8.66 -4.25 4.15
CA LEU A 122 9.87 -4.48 3.36
C LEU A 122 11.12 -3.98 4.07
N GLU A 123 11.07 -2.79 4.67
CA GLU A 123 12.19 -2.24 5.44
C GLU A 123 12.50 -3.11 6.66
N HIS A 124 11.46 -3.55 7.38
CA HIS A 124 11.61 -4.48 8.50
C HIS A 124 12.26 -5.80 8.07
N SER A 125 11.78 -6.40 6.97
CA SER A 125 12.33 -7.62 6.39
C SER A 125 13.80 -7.45 5.98
N ARG A 126 14.14 -6.34 5.33
CA ARG A 126 15.54 -6.01 4.98
C ARG A 126 16.43 -5.91 6.21
N LYS A 127 15.95 -5.29 7.28
CA LYS A 127 16.68 -5.19 8.55
C LYS A 127 16.92 -6.56 9.18
N MET A 128 15.91 -7.43 9.18
CA MET A 128 16.03 -8.79 9.67
C MET A 128 17.02 -9.61 8.84
N ASN A 129 16.96 -9.51 7.51
CA ASN A 129 17.88 -10.21 6.61
C ASN A 129 19.34 -9.81 6.88
N ARG A 130 19.63 -8.52 7.06
CA ARG A 130 20.99 -8.07 7.44
C ARG A 130 21.48 -8.68 8.75
N ARG A 131 20.60 -8.84 9.75
CA ARG A 131 20.95 -9.51 11.01
C ARG A 131 21.27 -10.98 10.79
N LEU A 132 20.41 -11.69 10.05
CA LEU A 132 20.63 -13.11 9.72
C LEU A 132 21.92 -13.33 8.93
N GLN A 133 22.29 -12.42 8.03
CA GLN A 133 23.58 -12.46 7.34
C GLN A 133 24.76 -12.31 8.31
N GLY A 134 24.64 -11.43 9.30
CA GLY A 134 25.62 -11.27 10.38
C GLY A 134 25.75 -12.54 11.23
N ASP A 135 24.63 -13.11 11.65
CA ASP A 135 24.60 -14.34 12.46
C ASP A 135 25.19 -15.53 11.69
N LEU A 136 24.89 -15.64 10.39
CA LEU A 136 25.45 -16.67 9.52
C LEU A 136 26.97 -16.52 9.38
N ALA A 137 27.47 -15.30 9.22
CA ALA A 137 28.90 -15.04 9.16
C ALA A 137 29.59 -15.40 10.48
N ALA A 138 29.01 -15.04 11.62
CA ALA A 138 29.52 -15.41 12.94
C ALA A 138 29.54 -16.93 13.15
N ALA A 139 28.45 -17.62 12.79
CA ALA A 139 28.35 -19.07 12.87
C ALA A 139 29.40 -19.76 12.00
N ASN A 140 29.66 -19.27 10.79
CA ASN A 140 30.69 -19.80 9.91
C ASN A 140 32.10 -19.65 10.50
N ILE A 141 32.40 -18.52 11.14
CA ILE A 141 33.68 -18.31 11.84
C ILE A 141 33.85 -19.34 12.95
N VAL A 142 32.82 -19.51 13.81
CA VAL A 142 32.85 -20.48 14.91
C VAL A 142 32.99 -21.91 14.38
N ASN A 143 32.28 -22.27 13.31
CA ASN A 143 32.38 -23.59 12.69
C ASN A 143 33.81 -23.87 12.19
N ASN A 144 34.42 -22.92 11.50
CA ASN A 144 35.79 -23.05 11.01
C ASN A 144 36.80 -23.21 12.16
N GLN A 145 36.63 -22.44 13.25
CA GLN A 145 37.46 -22.60 14.44
C GLN A 145 37.30 -23.97 15.08
N ASN A 146 36.08 -24.52 15.13
CA ASN A 146 35.84 -25.86 15.66
C ASN A 146 36.46 -26.94 14.78
N ARG A 147 36.35 -26.83 13.45
CA ARG A 147 37.04 -27.74 12.51
C ARG A 147 38.56 -27.71 12.68
N GLU A 148 39.13 -26.53 12.93
CA GLU A 148 40.56 -26.40 13.22
C GLU A 148 40.93 -27.07 14.56
N ARG A 149 40.14 -26.86 15.62
CA ARG A 149 40.34 -27.54 16.90
C ARG A 149 40.26 -29.06 16.76
N GLU A 150 39.28 -29.55 16.01
CA GLU A 150 39.11 -30.99 15.75
C GLU A 150 40.32 -31.58 15.03
N ARG A 151 40.85 -30.88 14.00
CA ARG A 151 42.09 -31.30 13.33
C ARG A 151 43.29 -31.38 14.27
N ARG A 152 43.42 -30.44 15.22
CA ARG A 152 44.48 -30.48 16.24
C ARG A 152 44.32 -31.65 17.21
N LEU A 153 43.11 -31.86 17.71
CA LEU A 153 42.81 -32.98 18.60
C LEU A 153 43.07 -34.34 17.93
N GLU A 154 42.77 -34.48 16.64
CA GLU A 154 43.08 -35.73 15.91
C GLU A 154 44.60 -35.91 15.71
N ALA A 155 45.35 -34.83 15.48
CA ALA A 155 46.82 -34.88 15.44
C ALA A 155 47.42 -35.26 16.81
N GLU A 156 46.90 -34.71 17.91
CA GLU A 156 47.31 -35.08 19.27
C GLU A 156 47.00 -36.54 19.57
N LYS A 157 45.78 -36.99 19.24
CA LYS A 157 45.35 -38.39 19.40
C LYS A 157 46.25 -39.35 18.63
N THR A 158 46.61 -39.03 17.38
CA THR A 158 47.52 -39.88 16.58
C THR A 158 48.93 -39.92 17.17
N ALA A 159 49.44 -38.79 17.67
CA ALA A 159 50.74 -38.72 18.34
C ALA A 159 50.75 -39.55 19.65
N VAL A 160 49.73 -39.41 20.49
CA VAL A 160 49.59 -40.20 21.73
C VAL A 160 49.48 -41.69 21.42
N ASN A 161 48.71 -42.08 20.39
CA ASN A 161 48.62 -43.47 19.96
C ASN A 161 49.96 -44.02 19.44
N ALA A 162 50.78 -43.21 18.79
CA ALA A 162 52.13 -43.60 18.39
C ALA A 162 53.04 -43.81 19.61
N GLN A 163 52.99 -42.91 20.60
CA GLN A 163 53.72 -43.05 21.86
C GLN A 163 53.29 -44.30 22.63
N LEU A 164 51.99 -44.58 22.71
CA LEU A 164 51.46 -45.77 23.36
C LEU A 164 51.96 -47.06 22.71
N ARG A 165 51.98 -47.13 21.37
CA ARG A 165 52.53 -48.27 20.62
C ARG A 165 54.02 -48.46 20.92
N SER A 166 54.79 -47.38 20.83
CA SER A 166 56.22 -47.39 21.16
C SER A 166 56.45 -47.91 22.59
N ALA A 167 55.75 -47.36 23.58
CA ALA A 167 55.86 -47.81 24.97
C ALA A 167 55.48 -49.29 25.15
N LYS A 168 54.42 -49.76 24.49
CA LYS A 168 54.00 -51.16 24.50
C LYS A 168 55.09 -52.08 23.92
N ASP A 169 55.73 -51.68 22.83
CA ASP A 169 56.81 -52.43 22.20
C ASP A 169 58.05 -52.48 23.11
N THR A 170 58.38 -51.37 23.78
CA THR A 170 59.47 -51.31 24.77
C THR A 170 59.22 -52.25 25.94
N VAL A 171 58.01 -52.26 26.51
CA VAL A 171 57.63 -53.16 27.60
C VAL A 171 57.71 -54.63 27.16
N SER A 172 57.21 -54.94 25.96
CA SER A 172 57.27 -56.30 25.40
C SER A 172 58.71 -56.77 25.19
N SER A 173 59.59 -55.89 24.71
CA SER A 173 61.03 -56.17 24.56
C SER A 173 61.72 -56.43 25.91
N ILE A 174 61.41 -55.63 26.93
CA ILE A 174 61.93 -55.84 28.29
C ILE A 174 61.47 -57.18 28.84
N TYR A 175 60.18 -57.50 28.71
CA TYR A 175 59.62 -58.77 29.17
C TYR A 175 60.28 -59.97 28.48
N LEU A 176 60.47 -59.91 27.16
CA LEU A 176 61.17 -60.97 26.41
C LEU A 176 62.62 -61.14 26.87
N LYS A 177 63.35 -60.05 27.14
CA LYS A 177 64.71 -60.12 27.70
C LYS A 177 64.74 -60.74 29.09
N TRP A 178 63.75 -60.42 29.93
CA TRP A 178 63.63 -60.96 31.30
C TRP A 178 63.25 -62.44 31.34
N CYS A 179 62.42 -62.90 30.40
CA CYS A 179 61.99 -64.30 30.32
C CYS A 179 62.92 -65.20 29.52
N SER A 180 63.98 -64.66 28.90
CA SER A 180 64.99 -65.45 28.19
C SER A 180 65.93 -66.10 29.22
N PRO A 181 66.03 -67.45 29.31
CA PRO A 181 66.93 -68.09 30.24
C PRO A 181 68.37 -67.75 29.85
N CYS A 182 69.11 -67.09 30.75
CA CYS A 182 70.57 -67.07 30.67
C CYS A 182 71.04 -68.51 30.85
N TYR A 183 71.37 -69.21 29.75
CA TYR A 183 72.19 -70.41 29.82
C TYR A 183 73.65 -69.95 29.93
N PRO A 184 74.34 -70.19 31.05
CA PRO A 184 75.78 -70.12 31.08
C PRO A 184 76.34 -71.40 30.46
N ASP A 185 77.25 -71.24 29.50
CA ASP A 185 78.16 -72.30 29.04
C ASP A 185 79.08 -72.75 30.18
#